data_AF-A0A0B0MTG5-F1
#
_entry.id   AF-A0A0B0MTG5-F1
#
_cell.length_a   1.000
_cell.length_b   1.000
_cell.length_c   1.000
_cell.angle_alpha   90.00
_cell.angle_beta   90.00
_cell.angle_gamma   90.00
#
_symmetry.space_group_name_H-M   'P 1'
#
loop_
_entity.id
_entity.type
_entity.pdbx_description
1 polymer ?
#
loop_
_entity_poly.entity_id
_entity_poly.type
_entity_poly.pdbx_seq_one_letter_code
_entity_poly.pdbx_strand_id
1 'polypeptide(L)'
;MKCSCIPLLQCHYSYSACGLGSDGTDRLVQLVQEMQHGKASRVDDGTLYGAKITGGGSGGTVCVVGRNCLRSSQHILEIQQRYKKATGYLPFIFEGSSPGVGKFGYLKIRRSIAPKS
;
A
#
# COMPACT_ATOMS: atom_id res chain seq x y z
N MET A 1 -8.00 -18.94 8.10
CA MET A 1 -6.73 -18.20 8.29
C MET A 1 -7.09 -16.73 8.50
N LYS A 2 -6.81 -16.16 9.69
CA LYS A 2 -6.97 -14.71 9.88
C LYS A 2 -5.80 -14.05 9.16
N CYS A 3 -6.05 -13.40 8.03
CA CYS A 3 -5.04 -12.59 7.33
C CYS A 3 -4.74 -11.35 8.16
N SER A 4 -3.93 -11.51 9.21
CA SER A 4 -3.42 -10.41 10.02
C SER A 4 -2.30 -9.73 9.24
N CYS A 5 -2.57 -8.52 8.79
CA CYS A 5 -1.77 -7.64 7.93
C CYS A 5 -0.44 -7.12 8.54
N ILE A 6 0.17 -7.92 9.41
CA ILE A 6 1.33 -7.57 10.23
C ILE A 6 2.52 -7.02 9.40
N PRO A 7 2.88 -7.55 8.20
CA PRO A 7 4.11 -7.16 7.54
C PRO A 7 4.14 -5.70 7.06
N LEU A 8 3.08 -5.21 6.41
CA LEU A 8 3.04 -3.86 5.83
C LEU A 8 3.10 -2.78 6.92
N LEU A 9 2.34 -2.97 8.00
CA LEU A 9 2.32 -2.06 9.13
C LEU A 9 3.68 -2.08 9.88
N GLN A 10 4.29 -3.26 10.05
CA GLN A 10 5.64 -3.36 10.61
C GLN A 10 6.69 -2.67 9.74
N CYS A 11 6.63 -2.83 8.42
CA CYS A 11 7.51 -2.10 7.52
C CYS A 11 7.36 -0.59 7.75
N HIS A 12 6.14 -0.06 7.79
CA HIS A 12 5.89 1.36 8.03
C HIS A 12 6.56 1.85 9.32
N TYR A 13 6.40 1.14 10.44
CA TYR A 13 7.06 1.50 11.69
C TYR A 13 8.58 1.51 11.60
N SER A 14 9.18 0.56 10.87
CA SER A 14 10.62 0.57 10.64
C SER A 14 11.08 1.80 9.84
N TYR A 15 10.31 2.24 8.83
CA TYR A 15 10.63 3.48 8.11
C TYR A 15 10.50 4.72 9.02
N SER A 16 9.45 4.79 9.83
CA SER A 16 9.27 5.89 10.78
C SER A 16 10.38 5.93 11.84
N ALA A 17 10.84 4.77 12.33
CA ALA A 17 11.98 4.68 13.25
C ALA A 17 13.30 5.18 12.63
N CYS A 18 13.45 5.08 11.32
CA CYS A 18 14.58 5.65 10.58
C CYS A 18 14.41 7.16 10.28
N GLY A 19 13.41 7.83 10.85
CA GLY A 19 13.15 9.26 10.60
C GLY A 19 12.49 9.56 9.24
N LEU A 20 12.00 8.53 8.55
CA LEU A 20 11.32 8.67 7.25
C LEU A 20 9.79 8.75 7.38
N GLY A 21 9.28 8.79 8.61
CA GLY A 21 7.85 8.97 8.91
C GLY A 21 7.39 10.42 8.77
N SER A 22 6.08 10.63 8.82
CA SER A 22 5.49 11.97 8.90
C SER A 22 4.07 11.87 9.46
N ASP A 23 3.61 12.91 10.17
CA ASP A 23 2.26 12.93 10.74
C ASP A 23 1.17 12.65 9.69
N GLY A 24 1.36 13.15 8.46
CA GLY A 24 0.43 12.92 7.35
C GLY A 24 0.39 11.46 6.89
N THR A 25 1.55 10.84 6.66
CA THR A 25 1.60 9.44 6.23
C THR A 25 1.15 8.49 7.34
N ASP A 26 1.52 8.78 8.57
CA ASP A 26 1.20 7.96 9.73
C ASP A 26 -0.32 8.00 9.98
N ARG A 27 -0.94 9.17 9.82
CA ARG A 27 -2.41 9.30 9.89
C ARG A 27 -3.12 8.52 8.80
N LEU A 28 -2.62 8.50 7.56
CA LEU A 28 -3.19 7.68 6.49
C LEU A 28 -3.11 6.19 6.81
N VAL A 29 -1.97 5.72 7.31
CA VAL A 29 -1.80 4.31 7.70
C VAL A 29 -2.73 3.94 8.85
N GLN A 30 -2.89 4.84 9.84
CA GLN A 30 -3.83 4.65 10.93
C GLN A 30 -5.29 4.51 10.44
N LEU A 31 -5.72 5.39 9.52
CA LEU A 31 -7.08 5.31 8.95
C LEU A 31 -7.31 3.99 8.20
N VAL A 32 -6.31 3.48 7.48
CA VAL A 32 -6.39 2.15 6.83
C VAL A 32 -6.55 1.05 7.87
N GLN A 33 -5.78 1.10 8.97
CA GLN A 33 -5.85 0.13 10.05
C GLN A 33 -7.20 0.15 10.76
N GLU A 34 -7.77 1.33 10.99
CA GLU A 34 -9.13 1.50 11.53
C GLU A 34 -10.18 0.86 10.61
N MET A 35 -10.08 1.07 9.30
CA MET A 35 -10.99 0.46 8.31
C MET A 35 -10.83 -1.07 8.25
N GLN A 36 -9.60 -1.57 8.35
CA GLN A 36 -9.31 -3.00 8.39
C GLN A 36 -9.95 -3.68 9.60
N HIS A 37 -9.89 -3.08 10.79
CA HIS A 37 -10.43 -3.64 12.04
C HIS A 37 -11.89 -3.24 12.34
N GLY A 38 -12.52 -2.46 11.45
CA GLY A 38 -13.88 -1.97 11.59
C GLY A 38 -14.95 -3.09 11.60
N LYS A 39 -16.14 -2.77 12.13
CA LYS A 39 -17.28 -3.71 12.24
C LYS A 39 -17.66 -4.39 10.91
N ALA A 40 -17.43 -3.71 9.79
CA ALA A 40 -17.63 -4.21 8.43
C ALA A 40 -16.78 -5.44 8.07
N SER A 41 -15.56 -5.58 8.61
CA SER A 41 -14.65 -6.70 8.35
C SER A 41 -15.04 -8.00 9.05
N ARG A 42 -16.02 -7.96 9.96
CA ARG A 42 -16.42 -9.12 10.79
C ARG A 42 -17.40 -10.05 10.07
N VAL A 43 -18.04 -9.56 9.01
CA VAL A 43 -19.09 -10.26 8.25
C VAL A 43 -18.57 -10.76 6.89
N ASP A 44 -17.52 -10.14 6.36
CA ASP A 44 -16.95 -10.42 5.02
C ASP A 44 -15.44 -10.14 5.03
N ASP A 45 -14.67 -10.98 5.74
CA ASP A 45 -13.20 -11.17 5.71
C ASP A 45 -12.23 -9.96 5.56
N GLY A 46 -12.69 -8.72 5.76
CA GLY A 46 -11.93 -7.50 5.52
C GLY A 46 -11.51 -7.30 4.06
N THR A 47 -11.58 -6.06 3.56
CA THR A 47 -11.20 -5.79 2.15
C THR A 47 -9.83 -5.14 2.00
N LEU A 48 -9.35 -4.46 3.03
CA LEU A 48 -8.00 -3.88 3.08
C LEU A 48 -7.08 -4.79 3.89
N TYR A 49 -5.85 -4.93 3.39
CA TYR A 49 -4.82 -5.83 3.92
C TYR A 49 -3.60 -5.10 4.49
N GLY A 50 -3.65 -3.79 4.63
CA GLY A 50 -2.60 -2.99 5.24
C GLY A 50 -2.05 -1.90 4.33
N ALA A 51 -1.21 -1.06 4.92
CA ALA A 51 -0.62 0.09 4.26
C ALA A 51 0.78 0.39 4.78
N LYS A 52 1.57 1.08 3.95
CA LYS A 52 2.87 1.62 4.35
C LYS A 52 3.27 2.84 3.52
N ILE A 53 4.24 3.60 4.00
CA ILE A 53 4.93 4.62 3.20
C ILE A 53 5.59 3.96 1.96
N THR A 54 5.54 4.66 0.83
CA THR A 54 6.26 4.30 -0.39
C THR A 54 7.01 5.51 -0.95
N GLY A 55 8.23 5.29 -1.46
CA GLY A 55 9.14 6.36 -1.89
C GLY A 55 10.17 6.74 -0.82
N GLY A 56 10.65 7.99 -0.87
CA GLY A 56 11.73 8.47 0.01
C GLY A 56 11.35 8.75 1.47
N GLY A 57 10.06 8.90 1.79
CA GLY A 57 9.57 9.22 3.13
C GLY A 57 9.46 10.71 3.43
N SER A 58 9.31 11.05 4.71
CA SER A 58 9.10 12.41 5.25
C SER A 58 7.86 13.12 4.66
N GLY A 59 6.85 12.33 4.32
CA GLY A 59 5.67 12.76 3.58
C GLY A 59 5.45 11.91 2.33
N GLY A 60 4.71 12.45 1.37
CA GLY A 60 4.50 11.83 0.07
C GLY A 60 3.36 10.82 0.06
N THR A 61 3.65 9.57 -0.34
CA THR A 61 2.62 8.59 -0.73
C THR A 61 2.58 7.40 0.21
N VAL A 62 1.37 6.93 0.50
CA VAL A 62 1.11 5.68 1.21
C VAL A 62 0.56 4.67 0.20
N CYS A 63 1.17 3.48 0.16
CA CYS A 63 0.66 2.33 -0.58
C CYS A 63 -0.32 1.58 0.32
N VAL A 64 -1.51 1.31 -0.20
CA VAL A 64 -2.53 0.49 0.45
C VAL A 64 -2.74 -0.77 -0.37
N VAL A 65 -2.78 -1.93 0.29
CA VAL A 65 -3.03 -3.23 -0.34
C VAL A 65 -4.40 -3.73 0.11
N GLY A 66 -5.17 -4.31 -0.81
CA GLY A 66 -6.51 -4.84 -0.53
C GLY A 66 -7.04 -5.73 -1.65
N ARG A 67 -8.24 -6.27 -1.48
CA ARG A 67 -8.97 -7.01 -2.52
C ARG A 67 -9.28 -6.08 -3.69
N ASN A 68 -9.18 -6.60 -4.91
CA ASN A 68 -9.69 -5.90 -6.08
C ASN A 68 -11.22 -6.05 -6.15
N CYS A 69 -11.95 -5.23 -5.39
CA CYS A 69 -13.41 -5.21 -5.38
C CYS A 69 -13.95 -3.81 -5.07
N LEU A 70 -15.21 -3.57 -5.46
CA LEU A 70 -15.88 -2.27 -5.28
C LEU A 70 -15.83 -1.77 -3.83
N ARG A 71 -15.96 -2.68 -2.87
CA ARG A 71 -15.94 -2.37 -1.44
C ARG A 71 -14.57 -1.84 -0.99
N SER A 72 -13.46 -2.34 -1.54
CA SER A 72 -12.14 -1.77 -1.28
C SER A 72 -12.06 -0.34 -1.79
N SER A 73 -12.50 -0.08 -3.02
CA SER A 73 -12.50 1.27 -3.60
C SER A 73 -13.36 2.24 -2.77
N GLN A 74 -14.52 1.80 -2.27
CA GLN A 74 -15.35 2.58 -1.34
C GLN A 74 -14.62 2.92 -0.04
N HIS A 75 -13.93 1.94 0.56
CA HIS A 75 -13.12 2.19 1.76
C HIS A 75 -11.96 3.17 1.50
N ILE A 76 -11.29 3.09 0.34
CA ILE A 76 -10.24 4.04 -0.04
C ILE A 76 -10.79 5.47 -0.16
N LEU A 77 -11.95 5.64 -0.80
CA LEU A 77 -12.62 6.94 -0.89
C LEU A 77 -13.02 7.47 0.49
N GLU A 78 -13.52 6.61 1.38
CA GLU A 78 -13.84 6.99 2.74
C GLU A 78 -12.59 7.45 3.53
N ILE A 79 -11.47 6.73 3.40
CA ILE A 79 -10.19 7.12 4.00
C ILE A 79 -9.75 8.49 3.48
N GLN A 80 -9.84 8.72 2.18
CA GLN A 80 -9.50 10.01 1.54
C GLN A 80 -10.31 11.16 2.15
N GLN A 81 -11.63 10.97 2.31
CA GLN A 81 -12.51 12.00 2.90
C GLN A 81 -12.25 12.20 4.40
N ARG A 82 -12.03 11.12 5.17
CA ARG A 82 -11.67 11.21 6.59
C ARG A 82 -10.34 11.96 6.77
N TYR A 83 -9.37 11.71 5.90
CA TYR A 83 -8.10 12.43 5.91
C TYR A 83 -8.27 13.92 5.59
N LYS A 84 -9.03 14.26 4.54
CA LYS A 84 -9.35 15.66 4.21
C LYS A 84 -10.05 16.37 5.36
N LYS A 85 -11.02 15.71 6.01
CA LYS A 85 -11.72 16.29 7.16
C LYS A 85 -10.77 16.58 8.32
N ALA A 86 -9.78 15.74 8.54
CA ALA A 86 -8.82 15.89 9.64
C ALA A 86 -7.70 16.90 9.36
N THR A 87 -7.29 17.08 8.11
CA THR A 87 -6.08 17.83 7.75
C THR A 87 -6.32 19.03 6.82
N GLY A 88 -7.50 19.13 6.22
CA GLY A 88 -7.81 20.08 5.14
C GLY A 88 -7.28 19.66 3.76
N TYR A 89 -6.37 18.67 3.69
CA TYR A 89 -5.75 18.22 2.45
C TYR A 89 -6.47 17.02 1.85
N LEU A 90 -6.84 17.08 0.56
CA LEU A 90 -7.41 15.93 -0.16
C LEU A 90 -6.29 15.18 -0.88
N PRO A 91 -5.87 13.98 -0.41
CA PRO A 91 -4.79 13.24 -1.05
C PRO A 91 -5.22 12.72 -2.42
N PHE A 92 -4.31 12.73 -3.39
CA PHE A 92 -4.54 12.18 -4.71
C PHE A 92 -4.51 10.64 -4.66
N ILE A 93 -5.48 9.99 -5.33
CA ILE A 93 -5.56 8.53 -5.41
C ILE A 93 -4.92 8.09 -6.72
N PHE A 94 -3.86 7.28 -6.62
CA PHE A 94 -3.29 6.55 -7.74
C PHE A 94 -3.88 5.13 -7.77
N GLU A 95 -4.58 4.78 -8.85
CA GLU A 95 -5.13 3.45 -9.08
C GLU A 95 -4.77 2.98 -10.49
N GLY A 96 -4.55 1.68 -10.63
CA GLY A 96 -4.22 1.03 -11.90
C GLY A 96 -2.82 0.45 -11.94
N SER A 97 -2.52 -0.25 -13.03
CA SER A 97 -1.19 -0.76 -13.34
C SER A 97 -0.93 -0.57 -14.82
N SER A 98 0.33 -0.41 -15.20
CA SER A 98 0.75 -0.32 -16.58
C SER A 98 1.60 -1.53 -16.98
N PRO A 99 1.66 -1.86 -18.28
CA PRO A 99 2.67 -2.76 -18.79
C PRO A 99 4.09 -2.37 -18.35
N GLY A 100 4.81 -3.31 -17.75
CA GLY A 100 6.23 -3.14 -17.49
C GLY A 100 7.07 -3.16 -18.77
N VAL A 101 8.30 -2.64 -18.71
CA VAL A 101 9.24 -2.56 -19.85
C VAL A 101 9.44 -3.90 -20.56
N GLY A 102 9.39 -5.01 -19.84
CA GLY A 102 9.51 -6.36 -20.40
C GLY A 102 8.41 -6.73 -21.41
N LYS A 103 7.25 -6.05 -21.40
CA LYS A 103 6.19 -6.27 -22.39
C LYS A 103 6.54 -5.69 -23.76
N PHE A 104 7.43 -4.69 -23.84
CA PHE A 104 7.77 -3.97 -25.06
C PHE A 104 9.00 -4.53 -25.79
N GLY A 105 9.52 -5.68 -25.32
CA GLY A 105 10.75 -6.30 -25.83
C GLY A 105 11.98 -5.95 -25.00
N TYR A 106 12.88 -6.91 -24.84
CA TYR A 106 14.13 -6.75 -24.08
C TYR A 106 15.23 -7.66 -24.63
N LEU A 107 16.48 -7.22 -24.51
CA LEU A 107 17.65 -8.05 -24.82
C LEU A 107 17.90 -9.02 -23.67
N LYS A 108 17.82 -10.33 -23.93
CA LYS A 108 18.10 -11.38 -22.93
C LYS A 108 19.52 -11.92 -23.10
N ILE A 109 20.44 -11.52 -22.24
CA ILE A 109 21.81 -12.06 -22.22
C ILE A 109 21.79 -13.42 -21.51
N ARG A 110 22.29 -14.47 -22.16
CA ARG A 110 22.49 -15.79 -21.55
C ARG A 110 23.99 -16.08 -21.51
N ARG A 111 24.48 -16.54 -20.36
CA ARG A 111 25.86 -17.04 -20.25
C ARG A 111 25.95 -18.39 -20.95
N SER A 112 26.78 -18.48 -21.98
CA SER A 112 27.16 -19.77 -22.55
C SER A 112 28.06 -20.49 -21.54
N ILE A 113 27.61 -21.64 -21.03
CA ILE A 113 28.46 -22.54 -20.26
C ILE A 113 29.02 -23.52 -21.29
N ALA A 114 30.27 -23.33 -21.70
CA ALA A 114 30.96 -24.32 -22.52
C ALA A 114 31.02 -25.64 -21.74
N PRO A 115 30.78 -26.80 -22.39
CA PRO A 115 30.92 -28.09 -21.73
C PRO A 115 32.37 -28.24 -21.22
N LYS A 116 32.52 -28.67 -19.96
CA LYS A 116 33.83 -29.04 -19.42
C LYS A 116 34.25 -30.33 -20.12
N SER A 117 35.42 -30.30 -20.77
CA SER A 117 36.11 -31.45 -21.36
C SER A 117 36.46 -32.49 -20.31
#